data_AF-A0A497SQ74-F1
#
_entry.id   AF-A0A497SQ74-F1
#
_cell.length_a   1.000
_cell.length_b   1.000
_cell.length_c   1.000
_cell.angle_alpha   90.00
_cell.angle_beta   90.00
_cell.angle_gamma   90.00
#
_symmetry.space_group_name_H-M   'P 1'
#
loop_
_entity.id
_entity.type
_entity.pdbx_description
1 polymer ?
#
loop_
_entity_poly.entity_id
_entity_poly.type
_entity_poly.pdbx_seq_one_letter_code
_entity_poly.pdbx_strand_id
1 'polypeptide(L)'
;MRGVSEVIGTILLIIIAIITISFSFYFYQTTIYKSGEETRNAGEKIYCSQSSNFIILKIEGKNLTIKNDGGTKLNLDYFRVYVNGTLVNFTYSSGPYLNIGNTTILTLNITPGNKARVKVIGDCGTGDKIIR
;
A
#
# COMPACT_ATOMS: atom_id res chain seq x y z
N MET A 1 55.95 8.52 -40.69
CA MET A 1 54.52 8.54 -40.31
C MET A 1 54.17 7.34 -39.40
N ARG A 2 54.90 7.09 -38.30
CA ARG A 2 54.60 6.00 -37.36
C ARG A 2 53.90 6.46 -36.07
N GLY A 3 54.10 7.71 -35.63
CA GLY A 3 53.46 8.24 -34.41
C GLY A 3 52.02 8.74 -34.57
N VAL A 4 51.61 9.19 -35.75
CA VAL A 4 50.24 9.72 -35.96
C VAL A 4 49.19 8.60 -35.85
N SER A 5 49.52 7.38 -36.29
CA SER A 5 48.63 6.23 -36.20
C SER A 5 48.42 5.73 -34.77
N GLU A 6 49.46 5.79 -33.93
CA GLU A 6 49.38 5.39 -32.51
C GLU A 6 48.57 6.40 -31.68
N VAL A 7 48.76 7.70 -31.96
CA VAL A 7 47.98 8.76 -31.29
C VAL A 7 46.49 8.67 -31.65
N ILE A 8 46.16 8.46 -32.93
CA ILE A 8 44.77 8.27 -33.37
C ILE A 8 44.17 7.02 -32.72
N GLY A 9 44.91 5.91 -32.67
CA GLY A 9 44.45 4.68 -32.02
C GLY A 9 44.14 4.85 -30.54
N THR A 10 44.97 5.62 -29.83
CA THR A 10 44.82 5.87 -28.39
C THR A 10 43.59 6.75 -28.11
N ILE A 11 43.36 7.79 -28.92
CA ILE A 11 42.18 8.66 -28.82
C ILE A 11 40.90 7.85 -29.08
N LEU A 12 40.91 6.97 -30.08
CA LEU A 12 39.78 6.09 -30.39
C LEU A 12 39.43 5.16 -29.22
N LEU A 13 40.45 4.59 -28.57
CA LEU A 13 40.29 3.73 -27.39
C LEU A 13 39.67 4.48 -26.21
N ILE A 14 40.09 5.73 -25.97
CA ILE A 14 39.53 6.59 -24.92
C ILE A 14 38.06 6.89 -25.19
N ILE A 15 37.70 7.22 -26.43
CA ILE A 15 36.31 7.51 -26.82
C ILE A 15 35.43 6.27 -26.61
N ILE A 16 35.90 5.09 -27.04
CA ILE A 16 35.17 3.83 -26.83
C ILE A 16 34.98 3.56 -25.33
N ALA A 17 36.01 3.77 -24.51
CA ALA A 17 35.92 3.60 -23.06
C ALA A 17 34.86 4.53 -22.44
N ILE A 18 34.84 5.82 -22.81
CA ILE A 18 33.86 6.80 -22.33
C ILE A 18 32.43 6.40 -22.73
N ILE A 19 32.23 5.97 -23.98
CA ILE A 19 30.92 5.52 -24.47
C ILE A 19 30.46 4.29 -23.69
N THR A 20 31.35 3.32 -23.49
CA THR A 20 31.02 2.07 -22.79
C THR A 20 30.62 2.35 -21.34
N ILE A 21 31.40 3.18 -20.63
CA ILE A 21 31.09 3.60 -19.26
C ILE A 21 29.74 4.32 -19.21
N SER A 22 29.49 5.24 -20.14
CA SER A 22 28.24 6.01 -20.19
C SER A 22 27.02 5.11 -20.45
N PHE A 23 27.13 4.14 -21.35
CA PHE A 23 26.09 3.14 -21.59
C PHE A 23 25.84 2.25 -20.37
N SER A 24 26.91 1.80 -19.69
CA SER A 24 26.77 1.02 -18.46
C SER A 24 26.07 1.81 -17.35
N PHE A 25 26.42 3.09 -17.16
CA PHE A 25 25.75 3.96 -16.19
C PHE A 25 24.28 4.19 -16.53
N TYR A 26 23.96 4.47 -17.79
CA TYR A 26 22.59 4.68 -18.25
C TYR A 26 21.75 3.41 -18.09
N PHE A 27 22.31 2.25 -18.44
CA PHE A 27 21.65 0.96 -18.29
C PHE A 27 21.44 0.60 -16.81
N TYR A 28 22.43 0.84 -15.95
CA TYR A 28 22.32 0.61 -14.51
C TYR A 28 21.23 1.48 -13.90
N GLN A 29 21.21 2.79 -14.20
CA GLN A 29 20.17 3.68 -13.71
C GLN A 29 18.79 3.27 -14.23
N THR A 30 18.64 3.00 -15.53
CA THR A 30 17.33 2.71 -16.10
C THR A 30 16.78 1.38 -15.60
N THR A 31 17.60 0.33 -15.57
CA THR A 31 17.15 -1.02 -15.23
C THR A 31 16.92 -1.18 -13.73
N ILE A 32 17.84 -0.70 -12.88
CA ILE A 32 17.73 -0.93 -11.43
C ILE A 32 16.70 -0.01 -10.79
N TYR A 33 16.63 1.27 -11.19
CA TYR A 33 15.61 2.15 -10.62
C TYR A 33 14.22 1.73 -11.06
N LYS A 34 13.99 1.44 -12.35
CA LYS A 34 12.66 1.01 -12.81
C LYS A 34 12.27 -0.36 -12.25
N SER A 35 13.17 -1.34 -12.28
CA SER A 35 12.88 -2.67 -11.75
C SER A 35 12.65 -2.65 -10.24
N GLY A 36 13.42 -1.85 -9.49
CA GLY A 36 13.24 -1.68 -8.06
C GLY A 36 11.89 -1.03 -7.71
N GLU A 37 11.52 0.02 -8.43
CA GLU A 37 10.26 0.74 -8.22
C GLU A 37 9.04 -0.11 -8.64
N GLU A 38 9.12 -0.82 -9.77
CA GLU A 38 8.06 -1.73 -10.21
C GLU A 38 7.88 -2.92 -9.25
N THR A 39 8.98 -3.49 -8.74
CA THR A 39 8.92 -4.59 -7.76
C THR A 39 8.31 -4.13 -6.45
N ARG A 40 8.65 -2.92 -5.98
CA ARG A 40 8.08 -2.34 -4.77
C ARG A 40 6.58 -2.08 -4.94
N ASN A 41 6.18 -1.48 -6.06
CA ASN A 41 4.77 -1.21 -6.36
C ASN A 41 3.96 -2.51 -6.54
N ALA A 42 4.55 -3.56 -7.12
CA ALA A 42 3.92 -4.87 -7.23
C ALA A 42 3.75 -5.53 -5.85
N GLY A 43 4.76 -5.43 -4.97
CA GLY A 43 4.69 -5.94 -3.60
C GLY A 43 3.62 -5.23 -2.76
N GLU A 44 3.56 -3.90 -2.81
CA GLU A 44 2.53 -3.11 -2.13
C GLU A 44 1.12 -3.44 -2.65
N LYS A 45 0.94 -3.62 -3.97
CA LYS A 45 -0.37 -4.03 -4.53
C LYS A 45 -0.81 -5.42 -4.06
N ILE A 46 0.10 -6.38 -3.92
CA ILE A 46 -0.22 -7.72 -3.41
C ILE A 46 -0.59 -7.64 -1.92
N TYR A 47 0.19 -6.91 -1.12
CA TYR A 47 -0.11 -6.65 0.29
C TYR A 47 -1.49 -6.02 0.48
N CYS A 48 -1.79 -4.98 -0.31
CA CYS A 48 -3.04 -4.25 -0.23
C CYS A 48 -4.25 -5.05 -0.75
N SER A 49 -4.10 -5.84 -1.81
CA SER A 49 -5.23 -6.56 -2.44
C SER A 49 -5.55 -7.90 -1.79
N GLN A 50 -4.57 -8.58 -1.16
CA GLN A 50 -4.78 -9.93 -0.61
C GLN A 50 -4.59 -10.01 0.90
N SER A 51 -3.81 -9.10 1.52
CA SER A 51 -3.47 -9.21 2.93
C SER A 51 -4.28 -8.27 3.84
N SER A 52 -4.62 -7.06 3.39
CA SER A 52 -5.40 -6.08 4.19
C SER A 52 -6.91 -6.23 3.96
N ASN A 53 -7.51 -7.33 4.43
CA ASN A 53 -8.96 -7.57 4.30
C ASN A 53 -9.63 -7.69 5.67
N PHE A 54 -10.88 -7.22 5.77
CA PHE A 54 -11.70 -7.32 6.97
C PHE A 54 -13.18 -7.34 6.60
N ILE A 55 -13.98 -7.87 7.53
CA ILE A 55 -15.43 -7.93 7.38
C ILE A 55 -16.12 -7.29 8.57
N ILE A 56 -17.26 -6.66 8.33
CA ILE A 56 -18.16 -6.18 9.36
C ILE A 56 -19.10 -7.33 9.75
N LEU A 57 -19.00 -7.81 10.99
CA LEU A 57 -19.83 -8.91 11.46
C LEU A 57 -21.22 -8.46 11.89
N LYS A 58 -21.31 -7.36 12.65
CA LYS A 58 -22.58 -6.86 13.19
C LYS A 58 -22.51 -5.40 13.65
N ILE A 59 -23.68 -4.77 13.75
CA ILE A 59 -23.87 -3.43 14.30
C ILE A 59 -24.92 -3.48 15.42
N GLU A 60 -24.52 -3.13 16.63
CA GLU A 60 -25.39 -3.09 17.82
C GLU A 60 -25.27 -1.74 18.50
N GLY A 61 -26.31 -0.90 18.40
CA GLY A 61 -26.25 0.45 18.97
C GLY A 61 -25.16 1.29 18.30
N LYS A 62 -24.14 1.70 19.07
CA LYS A 62 -22.95 2.42 18.58
C LYS A 62 -21.78 1.49 18.21
N ASN A 63 -21.91 0.20 18.51
CA ASN A 63 -20.82 -0.75 18.41
C ASN A 63 -20.85 -1.46 17.06
N LEU A 64 -19.73 -1.40 16.37
CA LEU A 64 -19.48 -2.02 15.09
C LEU A 64 -18.41 -3.11 15.29
N THR A 65 -18.81 -4.37 15.16
CA THR A 65 -17.86 -5.48 15.30
C THR A 65 -17.22 -5.77 13.95
N ILE A 66 -15.90 -5.69 13.89
CA ILE A 66 -15.12 -6.04 12.70
C ILE A 66 -14.24 -7.25 12.99
N LYS A 67 -13.97 -8.05 11.96
CA LYS A 67 -13.03 -9.18 12.00
C LYS A 67 -11.95 -8.97 10.96
N ASN A 68 -10.69 -9.14 11.34
CA ASN A 68 -9.62 -9.25 10.36
C ASN A 68 -9.70 -10.63 9.68
N ASP A 69 -10.05 -10.62 8.40
CA ASP A 69 -10.17 -11.82 7.57
C ASP A 69 -9.07 -11.87 6.49
N GLY A 70 -8.11 -10.95 6.57
CA GLY A 70 -6.98 -10.86 5.67
C GLY A 70 -5.77 -11.67 6.13
N GLY A 71 -4.72 -11.64 5.32
CA GLY A 71 -3.45 -12.30 5.58
C GLY A 71 -2.42 -11.47 6.38
N THR A 72 -2.76 -10.25 6.82
CA THR A 72 -1.85 -9.40 7.62
C THR A 72 -2.55 -8.75 8.81
N LYS A 73 -1.75 -8.28 9.77
CA LYS A 73 -2.22 -7.46 10.90
C LYS A 73 -2.67 -6.09 10.39
N LEU A 74 -3.86 -5.66 10.79
CA LEU A 74 -4.43 -4.38 10.37
C LEU A 74 -4.11 -3.29 11.40
N ASN A 75 -3.82 -2.08 10.93
CA ASN A 75 -3.73 -0.90 11.78
C ASN A 75 -5.06 -0.12 11.70
N LEU A 76 -5.76 -0.03 12.84
CA LEU A 76 -7.07 0.59 12.97
C LEU A 76 -7.01 2.13 12.90
N ASP A 77 -5.82 2.73 13.11
CA ASP A 77 -5.65 4.19 13.03
C ASP A 77 -5.87 4.73 11.61
N TYR A 78 -5.68 3.89 10.58
CA TYR A 78 -5.94 4.25 9.19
C TYR A 78 -7.40 4.05 8.76
N PHE A 79 -8.24 3.52 9.64
CA PHE A 79 -9.62 3.22 9.29
C PHE A 79 -10.47 4.50 9.27
N ARG A 80 -11.41 4.54 8.33
CA ARG A 80 -12.40 5.59 8.19
C ARG A 80 -13.78 4.96 8.14
N VAL A 81 -14.65 5.37 9.06
CA VAL A 81 -16.03 4.86 9.12
C VAL A 81 -16.97 5.93 8.58
N TYR A 82 -17.83 5.54 7.66
CA TYR A 82 -18.86 6.38 7.08
C TYR A 82 -20.24 5.84 7.41
N VAL A 83 -21.14 6.70 7.87
CA VAL A 83 -22.55 6.38 8.10
C VAL A 83 -23.39 7.27 7.20
N ASN A 84 -24.16 6.66 6.28
CA ASN A 84 -24.91 7.35 5.24
C ASN A 84 -24.05 8.35 4.41
N GLY A 85 -22.77 8.02 4.21
CA GLY A 85 -21.82 8.86 3.47
C GLY A 85 -21.14 9.95 4.30
N THR A 86 -21.52 10.16 5.56
CA THR A 86 -20.85 11.11 6.46
C THR A 86 -19.74 10.41 7.22
N LEU A 87 -18.55 11.02 7.30
CA LEU A 87 -17.43 10.49 8.10
C LEU A 87 -17.75 10.58 9.59
N VAL A 88 -17.48 9.50 10.32
CA VAL A 88 -17.82 9.32 11.72
C VAL A 88 -16.57 8.91 12.49
N ASN A 89 -16.31 9.62 13.60
CA ASN A 89 -15.22 9.27 14.49
C ASN A 89 -15.59 8.04 15.34
N PHE A 90 -14.59 7.23 15.65
CA PHE A 90 -14.75 6.03 16.46
C PHE A 90 -13.56 5.84 17.39
N THR A 91 -13.76 5.00 18.40
CA THR A 91 -12.70 4.44 19.23
C THR A 91 -12.71 2.92 19.10
N TYR A 92 -11.60 2.25 19.42
CA TYR A 92 -11.49 0.79 19.36
C TYR A 92 -11.21 0.22 20.75
N SER A 93 -11.75 -0.97 21.03
CA SER A 93 -11.59 -1.62 22.32
C SER A 93 -10.24 -2.32 22.50
N SER A 94 -9.57 -2.69 21.41
CA SER A 94 -8.41 -3.59 21.44
C SER A 94 -7.13 -2.98 20.83
N GLY A 95 -6.67 -1.84 21.34
CA GLY A 95 -5.43 -1.21 20.84
C GLY A 95 -5.43 -0.87 19.33
N PRO A 96 -4.36 -0.22 18.81
CA PRO A 96 -4.35 0.26 17.43
C PRO A 96 -4.22 -0.85 16.38
N TYR A 97 -3.98 -2.09 16.79
CA TYR A 97 -3.74 -3.17 15.85
C TYR A 97 -4.65 -4.39 16.05
N LEU A 98 -5.15 -4.91 14.93
CA LEU A 98 -6.00 -6.10 14.88
C LEU A 98 -5.25 -7.26 14.20
N ASN A 99 -4.91 -8.29 14.98
CA ASN A 99 -4.27 -9.50 14.48
C ASN A 99 -5.22 -10.31 13.57
N ILE A 100 -4.63 -11.15 12.72
CA ILE A 100 -5.33 -12.01 11.77
C ILE A 100 -6.33 -12.93 12.50
N GLY A 101 -7.56 -13.02 12.00
CA GLY A 101 -8.61 -13.86 12.55
C GLY A 101 -9.33 -13.29 13.77
N ASN A 102 -8.78 -12.26 14.41
CA ASN A 102 -9.36 -11.66 15.61
C ASN A 102 -10.47 -10.65 15.26
N THR A 103 -11.34 -10.43 16.25
CA THR A 103 -12.39 -9.42 16.20
C THR A 103 -12.08 -8.25 17.13
N THR A 104 -12.60 -7.09 16.78
CA THR A 104 -12.61 -5.91 17.67
C THR A 104 -13.90 -5.15 17.51
N ILE A 105 -14.17 -4.27 18.47
CA ILE A 105 -15.34 -3.40 18.46
C ILE A 105 -14.87 -1.98 18.22
N LEU A 106 -15.40 -1.37 17.16
CA LEU A 106 -15.31 0.05 16.91
C LEU A 106 -16.56 0.72 17.51
N THR A 107 -16.36 1.57 18.51
CA THR A 107 -17.44 2.34 19.13
C THR A 107 -17.53 3.69 18.43
N LEU A 108 -18.61 3.88 17.67
CA LEU A 108 -18.89 5.11 16.92
C LEU A 108 -19.36 6.21 17.88
N ASN A 109 -19.07 7.48 17.57
CA ASN A 109 -19.58 8.60 18.36
C ASN A 109 -21.12 8.77 18.23
N ILE A 110 -21.70 8.33 17.11
CA ILE A 110 -23.14 8.32 16.83
C ILE A 110 -23.73 6.91 16.86
N THR A 111 -25.04 6.82 17.04
CA THR A 111 -25.80 5.57 16.86
C THR A 111 -26.37 5.54 15.44
N PRO A 112 -25.95 4.61 14.54
CA PRO A 112 -26.54 4.50 13.21
C PRO A 112 -28.02 4.11 13.30
N GLY A 113 -28.91 4.76 12.54
CA GLY A 113 -30.33 4.40 12.49
C GLY A 113 -30.59 3.02 11.89
N ASN A 114 -31.80 2.48 12.06
CA ASN A 114 -32.22 1.11 11.67
C ASN A 114 -32.21 0.80 10.15
N LYS A 115 -31.71 1.70 9.30
CA LYS A 115 -31.49 1.50 7.85
C LYS A 115 -30.23 2.23 7.37
N ALA A 116 -29.33 2.58 8.29
CA ALA A 116 -28.15 3.34 7.95
C ALA A 116 -27.17 2.46 7.18
N ARG A 117 -26.60 3.00 6.10
CA ARG A 117 -25.50 2.37 5.36
C ARG A 117 -24.22 2.68 6.10
N VAL A 118 -23.59 1.66 6.67
CA VAL A 118 -22.29 1.79 7.32
C VAL A 118 -21.23 1.23 6.39
N LYS A 119 -20.24 2.05 6.04
CA LYS A 119 -19.10 1.68 5.23
C LYS A 119 -17.84 1.91 6.04
N VAL A 120 -16.96 0.93 6.11
CA VAL A 120 -15.63 1.07 6.72
C VAL A 120 -14.61 0.94 5.62
N ILE A 121 -13.63 1.84 5.61
CA ILE A 121 -12.49 1.80 4.68
C ILE A 121 -11.25 1.71 5.54
N GLY A 122 -10.48 0.65 5.40
CA GLY A 122 -9.21 0.44 6.09
C GLY A 122 -8.02 0.94 5.27
N ASP A 123 -6.84 0.48 5.68
CA ASP A 123 -5.59 0.78 4.99
C ASP A 123 -5.61 0.21 3.55
N CYS A 124 -4.92 0.88 2.63
CA CYS A 124 -4.96 0.62 1.18
C CYS A 124 -6.32 0.78 0.48
N GLY A 125 -7.35 1.34 1.14
CA GLY A 125 -8.65 1.58 0.51
C GLY A 125 -9.55 0.34 0.40
N THR A 126 -9.15 -0.80 0.98
CA THR A 126 -10.04 -1.95 1.15
C THR A 126 -11.14 -1.58 2.13
N GLY A 127 -12.36 -2.08 1.90
CA GLY A 127 -13.48 -1.69 2.73
C GLY A 127 -14.69 -2.56 2.55
N ASP A 128 -15.46 -2.66 3.63
CA ASP A 128 -16.70 -3.42 3.69
C ASP A 128 -17.89 -2.47 3.98
N LYS A 129 -19.09 -2.91 3.62
CA LYS A 129 -20.33 -2.15 3.81
C LYS A 129 -21.44 -3.08 4.29
N ILE A 130 -22.19 -2.60 5.28
CA ILE A 130 -23.39 -3.28 5.78
C ILE A 130 -24.52 -2.27 5.96
N ILE A 131 -25.76 -2.76 5.85
CA ILE A 131 -26.95 -2.00 6.22
C ILE A 131 -27.38 -2.54 7.58
N ARG A 132 -27.52 -1.64 8.56
CA ARG A 132 -28.10 -1.99 9.86
C ARG A 132 -29.57 -2.34 9.71
#